data_AF-A0A921SET6-F1
#
_entry.id   AF-A0A921SET6-F1
#
_cell.length_a   1.000
_cell.length_b   1.000
_cell.length_c   1.000
_cell.angle_alpha   90.00
_cell.angle_beta   90.00
_cell.angle_gamma   90.00
#
_symmetry.space_group_name_H-M   'P 1'
#
loop_
_entity.id
_entity.type
_entity.pdbx_description
1 polymer ?
#
loop_
_entity_poly.entity_id
_entity_poly.type
_entity_poly.pdbx_seq_one_letter_code
_entity_poly.pdbx_strand_id
1 'polypeptide(L)'
;MIRLCAEDDGELPIASAELDSSTFQSVESGVCSDAIVHSVYTLYSNCRSAFDLCVSASDYQIFPYMGKHPTQAQIQSMAESDACVAVFIIVIEAKLPACTIGGMPLVSAVETLLKISVDLEDGREDEAPSVDVFQKLLTWRYEVDLAKAAGVPHDSDSEIYAEFEANLNVALGETAIRVNKDLSVDVRLPNGSYEPFEDALDLVITDASTDATPGYTKTSNVEADAELSSSQSPVVRSSG
;
A
#
# COMPACT_ATOMS: atom_id res chain seq x y z
N MET A 1 25.48 23.59 -35.39
CA MET A 1 25.96 24.21 -34.14
C MET A 1 24.83 24.09 -33.14
N ILE A 2 25.09 23.29 -32.11
CA ILE A 2 24.40 23.18 -30.81
C ILE A 2 22.99 22.56 -30.81
N ARG A 3 22.98 21.35 -30.22
CA ARG A 3 21.86 20.58 -29.69
C ARG A 3 20.99 21.44 -28.76
N LEU A 4 19.68 21.39 -28.95
CA LEU A 4 18.72 21.77 -27.93
C LEU A 4 18.84 20.76 -26.78
N CYS A 5 19.13 21.28 -25.59
CA CYS A 5 19.14 20.51 -24.35
C CYS A 5 17.74 19.94 -24.09
N ALA A 6 17.72 18.69 -23.63
CA ALA A 6 16.55 18.05 -23.07
C ALA A 6 15.97 18.92 -21.96
N GLU A 7 14.65 19.04 -21.96
CA GLU A 7 13.87 19.59 -20.87
C GLU A 7 14.05 18.65 -19.67
N ASP A 8 14.49 19.24 -18.57
CA ASP A 8 14.57 18.63 -17.25
C ASP A 8 13.14 18.66 -16.70
N ASP A 9 12.45 17.52 -16.76
CA ASP A 9 11.08 17.36 -16.29
C ASP A 9 11.03 17.45 -14.75
N GLY A 10 11.16 18.67 -14.22
CA GLY A 10 10.49 19.21 -13.02
C GLY A 10 10.33 18.40 -11.72
N GLU A 11 10.96 17.23 -11.53
CA GLU A 11 10.82 16.44 -10.31
C GLU A 11 11.75 17.02 -9.24
N LEU A 12 11.16 17.54 -8.15
CA LEU A 12 11.94 18.06 -7.03
C LEU A 12 12.86 16.95 -6.49
N PRO A 13 14.14 17.24 -6.22
CA PRO A 13 15.07 16.22 -5.76
C PRO A 13 14.62 15.64 -4.41
N ILE A 14 14.44 14.31 -4.37
CA ILE A 14 14.19 13.57 -3.13
C ILE A 14 15.39 13.76 -2.21
N ALA A 15 15.15 14.33 -1.02
CA ALA A 15 16.18 14.60 -0.04
C ALA A 15 16.84 13.30 0.45
N SER A 16 18.03 13.41 1.05
CA SER A 16 18.67 12.30 1.74
C SER A 16 19.10 12.76 3.11
N ALA A 17 19.11 11.84 4.08
CA ALA A 17 19.48 12.15 5.44
C ALA A 17 20.97 12.49 5.54
N GLU A 18 21.30 13.52 6.32
CA GLU A 18 22.68 13.96 6.54
C GLU A 18 23.06 13.86 8.03
N LEU A 19 24.35 13.63 8.29
CA LEU A 19 24.86 13.57 9.66
C LEU A 19 24.66 14.93 10.36
N ASP A 20 24.08 14.92 11.56
CA ASP A 20 23.81 16.11 12.38
C ASP A 20 22.92 17.18 11.71
N SER A 21 22.14 16.82 10.70
CA SER A 21 21.18 17.73 10.07
C SER A 21 20.05 18.12 11.03
N SER A 22 19.71 19.41 11.04
CA SER A 22 18.62 19.94 11.87
C SER A 22 17.22 19.65 11.31
N THR A 23 17.12 19.19 10.07
CA THR A 23 15.84 18.95 9.37
C THR A 23 15.68 17.51 8.93
N PHE A 24 16.76 16.80 8.58
CA PHE A 24 16.69 15.39 8.20
C PHE A 24 17.98 14.67 8.57
N GLN A 25 18.02 14.15 9.79
CA GLN A 25 19.21 13.57 10.39
C GLN A 25 19.35 12.09 10.05
N SER A 26 20.53 11.67 9.60
CA SER A 26 20.82 10.26 9.37
C SER A 26 20.96 9.49 10.68
N VAL A 27 20.44 8.25 10.66
CA VAL A 27 20.51 7.29 11.77
C VAL A 27 21.17 6.01 11.25
N GLU A 28 22.00 5.38 12.07
CA GLU A 28 22.68 4.14 11.70
C GLU A 28 21.64 3.05 11.34
N SER A 29 21.78 2.49 10.13
CA SER A 29 20.89 1.45 9.65
C SER A 29 21.17 0.12 10.33
N GLY A 30 20.12 -0.58 10.74
CA GLY A 30 20.20 -1.85 11.45
C GLY A 30 19.73 -3.03 10.60
N VAL A 31 20.38 -4.18 10.77
CA VAL A 31 19.78 -5.48 10.43
C VAL A 31 18.75 -5.82 11.50
N CYS A 32 17.60 -6.33 11.11
CA CYS A 32 16.56 -6.75 12.04
C CYS A 32 17.12 -7.77 13.04
N SER A 33 16.77 -7.64 14.33
CA SER A 33 17.15 -8.64 15.34
C SER A 33 16.45 -9.98 15.07
N ASP A 34 17.01 -11.09 15.57
CA ASP A 34 16.44 -12.42 15.39
C ASP A 34 14.97 -12.52 15.83
N ALA A 35 14.58 -11.77 16.87
CA ALA A 35 13.20 -11.71 17.33
C ALA A 35 12.28 -11.05 16.29
N ILE A 36 12.71 -9.95 15.67
CA ILE A 36 11.96 -9.29 14.61
C ILE A 36 11.91 -10.16 13.35
N VAL A 37 13.04 -10.78 12.98
CA VAL A 37 13.08 -11.74 11.87
C VAL A 37 12.08 -12.87 12.09
N HIS A 38 12.02 -13.44 13.29
CA HIS A 38 11.05 -14.47 13.64
C HIS A 38 9.60 -13.99 13.52
N SER A 39 9.30 -12.77 13.96
CA SER A 39 7.98 -12.16 13.79
C SER A 39 7.61 -12.01 12.31
N VAL A 40 8.51 -11.53 11.45
CA VAL A 40 8.26 -11.40 10.01
C VAL A 40 7.96 -12.75 9.37
N TYR A 41 8.74 -13.79 9.68
CA TYR A 41 8.48 -15.14 9.16
C TYR A 41 7.19 -15.77 9.70
N THR A 42 6.82 -15.45 10.94
CA THR A 42 5.55 -15.90 11.54
C THR A 42 4.37 -15.24 10.82
N LEU A 43 4.44 -13.93 10.60
CA LEU A 43 3.44 -13.18 9.83
C LEU A 43 3.31 -13.76 8.42
N TYR A 44 4.43 -13.91 7.70
CA TYR A 44 4.47 -14.54 6.37
C TYR A 44 3.83 -15.93 6.36
N SER A 45 4.09 -16.75 7.37
CA SER A 45 3.50 -18.09 7.46
C SER A 45 1.99 -18.06 7.71
N ASN A 46 1.48 -17.05 8.43
CA ASN A 46 0.07 -16.94 8.79
C ASN A 46 -0.82 -16.40 7.65
N CYS A 47 -0.24 -15.70 6.67
CA CYS A 47 -0.94 -15.18 5.50
C CYS A 47 -0.23 -15.53 4.19
N ARG A 48 0.35 -16.75 4.12
CA ARG A 48 1.18 -17.17 2.99
C ARG A 48 0.45 -17.12 1.66
N SER A 49 -0.86 -17.40 1.64
CA SER A 49 -1.65 -17.36 0.41
C SER A 49 -1.66 -15.95 -0.21
N ALA A 50 -1.72 -14.90 0.62
CA ALA A 50 -1.64 -13.51 0.19
C ALA A 50 -0.31 -13.21 -0.52
N PHE A 51 0.79 -13.66 0.08
CA PHE A 51 2.13 -13.50 -0.50
C PHE A 51 2.26 -14.27 -1.82
N ASP A 52 1.79 -15.52 -1.86
CA ASP A 52 1.86 -16.35 -3.07
C ASP A 52 1.00 -15.75 -4.21
N LEU A 53 -0.17 -15.17 -3.89
CA LEU A 53 -1.01 -14.45 -4.85
C LEU A 53 -0.36 -13.15 -5.34
N CYS A 54 0.21 -12.35 -4.44
CA CYS A 54 0.95 -11.14 -4.82
C CYS A 54 2.12 -11.47 -5.75
N VAL A 55 2.87 -12.54 -5.47
CA VAL A 55 3.94 -13.03 -6.36
C VAL A 55 3.36 -13.42 -7.73
N SER A 56 2.23 -14.11 -7.75
CA SER A 56 1.58 -14.52 -9.01
C SER A 56 1.07 -13.34 -9.82
N ALA A 57 0.57 -12.29 -9.18
CA ALA A 57 0.03 -11.10 -9.84
C ALA A 57 1.13 -10.17 -10.36
N SER A 58 2.24 -10.07 -9.62
CA SER A 58 3.32 -9.12 -9.91
C SER A 58 4.57 -9.70 -10.57
N ASP A 59 4.69 -11.03 -10.62
CA ASP A 59 5.94 -11.72 -10.96
C ASP A 59 7.13 -11.27 -10.07
N TYR A 60 6.87 -10.83 -8.84
CA TYR A 60 7.89 -10.36 -7.91
C TYR A 60 7.69 -10.88 -6.48
N GLN A 61 8.78 -11.38 -5.89
CA GLN A 61 8.80 -11.84 -4.51
C GLN A 61 9.39 -10.78 -3.59
N ILE A 62 8.51 -9.97 -2.99
CA ILE A 62 8.90 -8.97 -1.99
C ILE A 62 9.44 -9.63 -0.71
N PHE A 63 8.88 -10.78 -0.32
CA PHE A 63 9.34 -11.53 0.83
C PHE A 63 9.15 -13.06 0.65
N PRO A 64 10.12 -13.90 1.05
CA PRO A 64 11.48 -13.55 1.49
C PRO A 64 12.30 -12.88 0.37
N TYR A 65 13.07 -11.86 0.69
CA TYR A 65 13.82 -11.11 -0.33
C TYR A 65 14.96 -11.94 -0.94
N MET A 66 15.02 -11.97 -2.27
CA MET A 66 15.99 -12.78 -3.04
C MET A 66 17.18 -11.97 -3.60
N GLY A 67 17.39 -10.73 -3.12
CA GLY A 67 18.54 -9.91 -3.51
C GLY A 67 18.39 -9.16 -4.84
N LYS A 68 17.19 -9.10 -5.42
CA LYS A 68 16.90 -8.37 -6.66
C LYS A 68 15.79 -7.36 -6.44
N HIS A 69 16.03 -6.10 -6.78
CA HIS A 69 15.00 -5.07 -6.81
C HIS A 69 13.98 -5.33 -7.93
N PRO A 70 12.72 -4.90 -7.76
CA PRO A 70 11.70 -5.06 -8.80
C PRO A 70 12.03 -4.17 -10.01
N THR A 71 11.58 -4.59 -11.18
CA THR A 71 11.52 -3.73 -12.37
C THR A 71 10.34 -2.75 -12.28
N GLN A 72 10.32 -1.69 -13.09
CA GLN A 72 9.18 -0.76 -13.14
C GLN A 72 7.85 -1.48 -13.41
N ALA A 73 7.84 -2.45 -14.33
CA ALA A 73 6.64 -3.24 -14.61
C ALA A 73 6.19 -4.07 -13.40
N GLN A 74 7.13 -4.63 -12.63
CA GLN A 74 6.81 -5.35 -11.40
C GLN A 74 6.33 -4.40 -10.29
N ILE A 75 6.84 -3.16 -10.23
CA ILE A 75 6.34 -2.12 -9.32
C ILE A 75 4.90 -1.76 -9.69
N GLN A 76 4.61 -1.53 -10.97
CA GLN A 76 3.25 -1.31 -11.47
C GLN A 76 2.32 -2.45 -11.04
N SER A 77 2.65 -3.69 -11.40
CA SER A 77 1.80 -4.84 -11.12
C SER A 77 1.64 -5.12 -9.63
N MET A 78 2.63 -4.78 -8.80
CA MET A 78 2.48 -4.82 -7.34
C MET A 78 1.54 -3.73 -6.82
N ALA A 79 1.63 -2.51 -7.34
CA ALA A 79 0.86 -1.37 -6.87
C ALA A 79 -0.62 -1.45 -7.29
N GLU A 80 -0.93 -2.07 -8.43
CA GLU A 80 -2.29 -2.23 -8.94
C GLU A 80 -2.98 -3.53 -8.47
N SER A 81 -2.25 -4.43 -7.80
CA SER A 81 -2.80 -5.72 -7.37
C SER A 81 -3.35 -5.65 -5.96
N ASP A 82 -4.63 -5.96 -5.79
CA ASP A 82 -5.30 -6.11 -4.49
C ASP A 82 -4.57 -7.11 -3.59
N ALA A 83 -4.04 -8.19 -4.17
CA ALA A 83 -3.29 -9.19 -3.42
C ALA A 83 -2.02 -8.59 -2.79
N CYS A 84 -1.31 -7.77 -3.56
CA CYS A 84 -0.12 -7.08 -3.09
C CYS A 84 -0.45 -5.96 -2.12
N VAL A 85 -1.48 -5.16 -2.39
CA VAL A 85 -1.98 -4.11 -1.47
C VAL A 85 -2.37 -4.71 -0.12
N ALA A 86 -3.06 -5.86 -0.11
CA ALA A 86 -3.38 -6.59 1.11
C ALA A 86 -2.11 -7.00 1.88
N VAL A 87 -1.09 -7.54 1.20
CA VAL A 87 0.21 -7.86 1.81
C VAL A 87 0.87 -6.62 2.40
N PHE A 88 0.81 -5.47 1.72
CA PHE A 88 1.42 -4.22 2.20
C PHE A 88 0.75 -3.76 3.48
N ILE A 89 -0.58 -3.73 3.50
CA ILE A 89 -1.37 -3.38 4.68
C ILE A 89 -1.07 -4.33 5.84
N ILE A 90 -1.00 -5.65 5.59
CA ILE A 90 -0.66 -6.64 6.63
C ILE A 90 0.70 -6.32 7.27
N VAL A 91 1.72 -6.02 6.46
CA VAL A 91 3.06 -5.71 6.97
C VAL A 91 3.07 -4.41 7.79
N ILE A 92 2.33 -3.39 7.37
CA ILE A 92 2.22 -2.12 8.10
C ILE A 92 1.44 -2.29 9.42
N GLU A 93 0.30 -2.98 9.39
CA GLU A 93 -0.53 -3.27 10.56
C GLU A 93 0.19 -4.15 11.61
N ALA A 94 1.18 -4.93 11.18
CA ALA A 94 2.04 -5.69 12.08
C ALA A 94 2.98 -4.81 12.94
N LYS A 95 3.09 -3.51 12.64
CA LYS A 95 3.84 -2.51 13.43
C LYS A 95 5.29 -2.94 13.68
N LEU A 96 5.90 -3.50 12.64
CA LEU A 96 7.29 -3.92 12.66
C LEU A 96 8.20 -2.68 12.66
N PRO A 97 9.35 -2.72 13.34
CA PRO A 97 10.28 -1.60 13.34
C PRO A 97 10.98 -1.45 11.98
N ALA A 98 11.45 -0.25 11.69
CA ALA A 98 12.36 -0.01 10.58
C ALA A 98 13.69 -0.73 10.79
N CYS A 99 13.95 -1.73 9.96
CA CYS A 99 15.21 -2.47 9.89
C CYS A 99 15.27 -3.24 8.58
N THR A 100 16.45 -3.78 8.25
CA THR A 100 16.62 -4.59 7.04
C THR A 100 16.59 -6.10 7.33
N ILE A 101 15.85 -6.85 6.53
CA ILE A 101 15.81 -8.31 6.54
C ILE A 101 16.31 -8.84 5.20
N GLY A 102 17.41 -9.60 5.21
CA GLY A 102 18.07 -10.03 3.98
C GLY A 102 18.59 -8.88 3.11
N GLY A 103 18.75 -7.68 3.68
CA GLY A 103 19.13 -6.45 2.96
C GLY A 103 17.95 -5.61 2.44
N MET A 104 16.70 -6.03 2.64
CA MET A 104 15.51 -5.26 2.27
C MET A 104 14.89 -4.55 3.48
N PRO A 105 14.65 -3.23 3.43
CA PRO A 105 13.84 -2.53 4.42
C PRO A 105 12.35 -2.81 4.16
N LEU A 106 11.86 -3.98 4.61
CA LEU A 106 10.54 -4.50 4.24
C LEU A 106 9.39 -3.52 4.53
N VAL A 107 9.40 -2.88 5.71
CA VAL A 107 8.36 -1.91 6.11
C VAL A 107 8.34 -0.73 5.13
N SER A 108 9.49 -0.08 4.92
CA SER A 108 9.59 1.06 4.01
C SER A 108 9.28 0.66 2.57
N ALA A 109 9.60 -0.57 2.15
CA ALA A 109 9.25 -1.09 0.83
C ALA A 109 7.73 -1.18 0.62
N VAL A 110 7.01 -1.77 1.57
CA VAL A 110 5.55 -1.88 1.46
C VAL A 110 4.87 -0.52 1.58
N GLU A 111 5.40 0.38 2.41
CA GLU A 111 4.91 1.74 2.54
C GLU A 111 5.08 2.52 1.22
N THR A 112 6.24 2.40 0.56
CA THR A 112 6.48 3.02 -0.75
C THR A 112 5.57 2.46 -1.82
N LEU A 113 5.36 1.14 -1.85
CA LEU A 113 4.45 0.52 -2.82
C LEU A 113 2.99 0.92 -2.58
N LEU A 114 2.58 1.04 -1.31
CA LEU A 114 1.23 1.48 -0.96
C LEU A 114 1.00 2.96 -1.31
N LYS A 115 2.01 3.82 -1.14
CA LYS A 115 1.96 5.21 -1.63
C LYS A 115 1.72 5.24 -3.15
N ILE A 116 2.49 4.46 -3.90
CA ILE A 116 2.40 4.38 -5.38
C ILE A 116 1.02 3.86 -5.80
N SER A 117 0.52 2.82 -5.12
CA SER A 117 -0.82 2.26 -5.37
C SER A 117 -1.90 3.36 -5.30
N VAL A 118 -1.90 4.17 -4.25
CA VAL A 118 -2.86 5.27 -4.10
C VAL A 118 -2.71 6.34 -5.19
N ASP A 119 -1.49 6.69 -5.61
CA ASP A 119 -1.32 7.68 -6.68
C ASP A 119 -1.80 7.20 -8.05
N LEU A 120 -1.61 5.91 -8.35
CA LEU A 120 -2.12 5.27 -9.55
C LEU A 120 -3.66 5.20 -9.52
N GLU A 121 -4.24 4.81 -8.39
CA GLU A 121 -5.70 4.74 -8.21
C GLU A 121 -6.37 6.11 -8.32
N ASP A 122 -5.75 7.16 -7.76
CA ASP A 122 -6.23 8.54 -7.86
C ASP A 122 -5.99 9.16 -9.25
N GLY A 123 -5.25 8.48 -10.13
CA GLY A 123 -4.87 8.98 -11.46
C GLY A 123 -3.96 10.20 -11.41
N ARG A 124 -3.18 10.35 -10.34
CA ARG A 124 -2.12 11.38 -10.25
C ARG A 124 -0.93 11.00 -11.12
N GLU A 125 -0.68 9.71 -11.25
CA GLU A 125 0.32 9.11 -12.11
C GLU A 125 -0.35 8.06 -12.99
N ASP A 126 0.08 7.97 -14.25
CA ASP A 126 -0.41 6.93 -15.18
C ASP A 126 0.45 5.66 -15.13
N GLU A 127 1.69 5.77 -14.63
CA GLU A 127 2.67 4.69 -14.55
C GLU A 127 3.48 4.77 -13.25
N ALA A 128 3.91 3.62 -12.75
CA ALA A 128 4.78 3.48 -11.61
C ALA A 128 6.12 4.16 -11.89
N PRO A 129 6.80 4.68 -10.86
CA PRO A 129 8.08 5.35 -11.03
C PRO A 129 9.14 4.43 -11.65
N SER A 130 10.11 5.03 -12.33
CA SER A 130 11.30 4.31 -12.78
C SER A 130 12.01 3.62 -11.61
N VAL A 131 12.79 2.58 -11.88
CA VAL A 131 13.52 1.83 -10.83
C VAL A 131 14.42 2.75 -9.99
N ASP A 132 15.09 3.72 -10.62
CA ASP A 132 15.97 4.67 -9.93
C ASP A 132 15.17 5.60 -9.00
N VAL A 133 14.00 6.07 -9.43
CA VAL A 133 13.10 6.90 -8.61
C VAL A 133 12.53 6.07 -7.46
N PHE A 134 12.05 4.85 -7.73
CA PHE A 134 11.58 3.92 -6.70
C PHE A 134 12.63 3.65 -5.63
N GLN A 135 13.89 3.41 -6.02
CA GLN A 135 14.98 3.18 -5.06
C GLN A 135 15.30 4.40 -4.22
N LYS A 136 15.23 5.61 -4.78
CA LYS A 136 15.37 6.85 -4.01
C LYS A 136 14.23 7.03 -3.02
N LEU A 137 12.98 6.83 -3.45
CA LEU A 137 11.80 6.90 -2.58
C LEU A 137 11.87 5.89 -1.43
N LEU A 138 12.23 4.64 -1.75
CA LEU A 138 12.44 3.57 -0.77
C LEU A 138 13.49 3.97 0.28
N THR A 139 14.64 4.47 -0.20
CA THR A 139 15.76 4.85 0.66
C THR A 139 15.37 6.03 1.55
N TRP A 140 14.77 7.07 0.97
CA TRP A 140 14.27 8.22 1.69
C TRP A 140 13.26 7.81 2.77
N ARG A 141 12.30 6.93 2.43
CA ARG A 141 11.29 6.47 3.40
C ARG A 141 11.94 5.70 4.54
N TYR A 142 12.89 4.80 4.23
CA TYR A 142 13.63 4.07 5.25
C TYR A 142 14.43 4.99 6.18
N GLU A 143 15.08 6.01 5.65
CA GLU A 143 15.79 7.01 6.45
C GLU A 143 14.84 7.83 7.33
N VAL A 144 13.67 8.22 6.81
CA VAL A 144 12.61 8.87 7.59
C VAL A 144 12.14 7.97 8.73
N ASP A 145 11.89 6.68 8.47
CA ASP A 145 11.41 5.76 9.50
C ASP A 145 12.45 5.55 10.60
N LEU A 146 13.73 5.42 10.24
CA LEU A 146 14.83 5.32 11.21
C LEU A 146 14.93 6.58 12.07
N ALA A 147 14.89 7.76 11.46
CA ALA A 147 14.96 9.04 12.15
C ALA A 147 13.75 9.25 13.09
N LYS A 148 12.54 8.92 12.62
CA LYS A 148 11.29 8.94 13.40
C LYS A 148 11.37 8.00 14.59
N ALA A 149 11.88 6.77 14.41
CA ALA A 149 12.05 5.80 15.49
C ALA A 149 13.11 6.22 16.53
N ALA A 150 14.17 6.91 16.10
CA ALA A 150 15.21 7.43 16.99
C ALA A 150 14.83 8.74 17.69
N GLY A 151 13.71 9.37 17.31
CA GLY A 151 13.28 10.65 17.86
C GLY A 151 14.18 11.83 17.48
N VAL A 152 14.85 11.74 16.33
CA VAL A 152 15.69 12.81 15.76
C VAL A 152 14.95 13.52 14.62
N PRO A 153 15.43 14.69 14.14
CA PRO A 153 14.83 15.35 13.00
C PRO A 153 14.73 14.42 11.79
N HIS A 154 13.54 14.36 11.19
CA HIS A 154 13.25 13.66 9.95
C HIS A 154 12.55 14.66 9.01
N ASP A 155 12.42 14.30 7.75
CA ASP A 155 11.95 15.18 6.67
C ASP A 155 10.45 15.55 6.73
N SER A 156 9.90 15.78 7.93
CA SER A 156 8.47 15.96 8.23
C SER A 156 7.84 17.19 7.59
N ASP A 157 8.66 18.18 7.26
CA ASP A 157 8.20 19.46 6.69
C ASP A 157 8.21 19.44 5.15
N SER A 158 8.65 18.34 4.53
CA SER A 158 8.68 18.20 3.07
C SER A 158 7.30 17.90 2.49
N GLU A 159 7.08 18.32 1.24
CA GLU A 159 5.87 18.00 0.49
C GLU A 159 5.73 16.49 0.26
N ILE A 160 6.83 15.82 -0.07
CA ILE A 160 6.87 14.36 -0.22
C ILE A 160 6.45 13.64 1.07
N TYR A 161 6.87 14.10 2.25
CA TYR A 161 6.40 13.53 3.52
C TYR A 161 4.91 13.70 3.73
N ALA A 162 4.39 14.91 3.49
CA ALA A 162 2.97 15.19 3.63
C ALA A 162 2.12 14.32 2.69
N GLU A 163 2.55 14.17 1.43
CA GLU A 163 1.91 13.31 0.44
C GLU A 163 1.95 11.83 0.85
N PHE A 164 3.12 11.36 1.30
CA PHE A 164 3.30 9.97 1.72
C PHE A 164 2.39 9.62 2.90
N GLU A 165 2.37 10.45 3.95
CA GLU A 165 1.50 10.21 5.10
C GLU A 165 0.01 10.35 4.72
N ALA A 166 -0.35 11.23 3.78
CA ALA A 166 -1.72 11.32 3.28
C ALA A 166 -2.15 10.03 2.57
N ASN A 167 -1.34 9.51 1.64
CA ASN A 167 -1.63 8.29 0.90
C ASN A 167 -1.69 7.07 1.83
N LEU A 168 -0.75 6.94 2.78
CA LEU A 168 -0.83 5.87 3.78
C LEU A 168 -2.10 5.96 4.63
N ASN A 169 -2.51 7.16 5.03
CA ASN A 169 -3.76 7.35 5.77
C ASN A 169 -5.00 6.99 4.96
N VAL A 170 -5.01 7.24 3.64
CA VAL A 170 -6.09 6.80 2.73
C VAL A 170 -6.13 5.27 2.70
N ALA A 171 -5.01 4.62 2.36
CA ALA A 171 -4.95 3.17 2.22
C ALA A 171 -5.28 2.41 3.52
N LEU A 172 -4.82 2.94 4.67
CA LEU A 172 -5.06 2.31 5.98
C LEU A 172 -6.39 2.72 6.61
N GLY A 173 -6.96 3.88 6.25
CA GLY A 173 -8.24 4.33 6.77
C GLY A 173 -9.41 3.48 6.28
N GLU A 174 -9.27 2.88 5.10
CA GLU A 174 -10.31 2.11 4.43
C GLU A 174 -10.18 0.60 4.63
N THR A 175 -9.08 0.12 5.24
CA THR A 175 -8.84 -1.32 5.30
C THR A 175 -9.78 -2.07 6.26
N ALA A 176 -10.17 -3.28 5.83
CA ALA A 176 -10.82 -4.27 6.66
C ALA A 176 -9.82 -5.18 7.39
N ILE A 177 -8.54 -5.13 7.02
CA ILE A 177 -7.49 -6.01 7.52
C ILE A 177 -6.99 -5.51 8.88
N ARG A 178 -6.76 -6.43 9.81
CA ARG A 178 -5.97 -6.16 11.02
C ARG A 178 -4.97 -7.28 11.28
N VAL A 179 -3.87 -6.93 11.94
CA VAL A 179 -2.92 -7.90 12.49
C VAL A 179 -3.05 -7.95 14.01
N ASN A 180 -3.31 -9.14 14.53
CA ASN A 180 -3.42 -9.41 15.96
C ASN A 180 -2.04 -9.49 16.62
N LYS A 181 -2.01 -9.48 17.96
CA LYS A 181 -0.75 -9.53 18.74
C LYS A 181 0.04 -10.83 18.55
N ASP A 182 -0.64 -11.91 18.18
CA ASP A 182 -0.04 -13.20 17.84
C ASP A 182 0.32 -13.32 16.36
N LEU A 183 0.24 -12.21 15.61
CA LEU A 183 0.51 -12.11 14.18
C LEU A 183 -0.46 -12.90 13.31
N SER A 184 -1.60 -13.34 13.86
CA SER A 184 -2.73 -13.77 13.03
C SER A 184 -3.36 -12.56 12.33
N VAL A 185 -3.91 -12.78 11.15
CA VAL A 185 -4.52 -11.74 10.32
C VAL A 185 -6.02 -12.00 10.23
N ASP A 186 -6.82 -10.99 10.54
CA ASP A 186 -8.28 -11.05 10.40
C ASP A 186 -8.77 -9.99 9.41
N VAL A 187 -9.89 -10.29 8.76
CA VAL A 187 -10.63 -9.37 7.89
C VAL A 187 -11.97 -9.04 8.53
N ARG A 188 -12.29 -7.75 8.61
CA ARG A 188 -13.58 -7.24 9.07
C ARG A 188 -14.61 -7.34 7.95
N LEU A 189 -15.62 -8.18 8.16
CA LEU A 189 -16.75 -8.32 7.26
C LEU A 189 -17.71 -7.11 7.31
N PRO A 190 -18.57 -6.92 6.29
CA PRO A 190 -19.55 -5.82 6.26
C PRO A 190 -20.54 -5.82 7.43
N ASN A 191 -20.80 -6.98 8.03
CA ASN A 191 -21.63 -7.12 9.24
C ASN A 191 -20.89 -6.74 10.54
N GLY A 192 -19.60 -6.36 10.44
CA GLY A 192 -18.72 -6.00 11.56
C GLY A 192 -18.03 -7.16 12.27
N SER A 193 -18.31 -8.42 11.91
CA SER A 193 -17.57 -9.57 12.45
C SER A 193 -16.19 -9.70 11.81
N TYR A 194 -15.32 -10.52 12.42
CA TYR A 194 -13.99 -10.80 11.90
C TYR A 194 -13.89 -12.27 11.51
N GLU A 195 -13.24 -12.53 10.40
CA GLU A 195 -12.86 -13.87 9.95
C GLU A 195 -11.36 -13.94 9.70
N PRO A 196 -10.73 -15.11 9.87
CA PRO A 196 -9.34 -15.29 9.52
C PRO A 196 -9.11 -14.91 8.05
N PHE A 197 -7.99 -14.24 7.77
CA PHE A 197 -7.67 -13.72 6.43
C PHE A 197 -7.73 -14.81 5.35
N GLU A 198 -7.21 -16.00 5.65
CA GLU A 198 -7.21 -17.16 4.74
C GLU A 198 -8.62 -17.62 4.36
N ASP A 199 -9.61 -17.43 5.24
CA ASP A 199 -11.01 -17.79 4.98
C ASP A 199 -11.77 -16.66 4.24
N ALA A 200 -11.26 -15.43 4.32
CA ALA A 200 -11.87 -14.22 3.76
C ALA A 200 -11.12 -13.67 2.53
N LEU A 201 -10.17 -14.42 1.99
CA LEU A 201 -9.27 -14.01 0.90
C LEU A 201 -10.05 -13.50 -0.33
N ASP A 202 -11.09 -14.23 -0.72
CA ASP A 202 -11.96 -13.93 -1.88
C ASP A 202 -12.75 -12.62 -1.72
N LEU A 203 -12.82 -12.07 -0.50
CA LEU A 203 -13.50 -10.80 -0.23
C LEU A 203 -12.55 -9.61 -0.35
N VAL A 204 -11.25 -9.85 -0.20
CA VAL A 204 -10.21 -8.80 -0.18
C VAL A 204 -9.45 -8.74 -1.50
N ILE A 205 -9.30 -9.89 -2.18
CA ILE A 205 -8.48 -10.00 -3.38
C ILE A 205 -9.38 -10.31 -4.57
N THR A 206 -9.36 -9.41 -5.53
CA THR A 206 -10.30 -9.46 -6.65
C THR A 206 -9.64 -9.82 -7.97
N ASP A 207 -8.33 -9.63 -8.04
CA ASP A 207 -7.43 -10.07 -9.11
C ASP A 207 -7.55 -11.56 -9.46
N ALA A 208 -7.98 -12.40 -8.51
CA ALA A 208 -8.18 -13.83 -8.72
C ALA A 208 -9.48 -14.16 -9.49
N SER A 209 -10.36 -13.19 -9.70
CA SER A 209 -11.66 -13.38 -10.33
C SER A 209 -11.71 -12.78 -11.73
N THR A 210 -11.50 -13.61 -12.75
CA THR A 210 -11.93 -13.27 -14.11
C THR A 210 -13.46 -13.28 -14.28
N ASP A 211 -14.27 -13.29 -13.21
CA ASP A 211 -15.74 -13.17 -13.28
C ASP A 211 -16.37 -12.92 -11.89
N ALA A 212 -16.16 -11.76 -11.27
CA ALA A 212 -17.05 -11.21 -10.24
C ALA A 212 -16.65 -9.79 -9.89
N THR A 213 -17.60 -8.85 -9.99
CA THR A 213 -17.46 -7.50 -9.44
C THR A 213 -17.30 -7.57 -7.92
N PRO A 214 -16.25 -6.97 -7.35
CA PRO A 214 -16.12 -6.70 -5.93
C PRO A 214 -16.34 -5.21 -5.74
N GLY A 215 -17.61 -4.81 -5.71
CA GLY A 215 -17.96 -3.44 -5.40
C GLY A 215 -17.89 -3.25 -3.90
N TYR A 216 -16.80 -2.69 -3.38
CA TYR A 216 -16.92 -1.93 -2.15
C TYR A 216 -17.86 -0.76 -2.43
N THR A 217 -19.08 -0.85 -1.89
CA THR A 217 -20.06 0.22 -2.00
C THR A 217 -19.54 1.44 -1.28
N LYS A 218 -19.21 2.47 -2.06
CA LYS A 218 -19.11 3.86 -1.66
C LYS A 218 -20.29 4.20 -0.75
N THR A 219 -20.08 4.32 0.56
CA THR A 219 -21.05 4.93 1.47
C THR A 219 -21.16 6.41 1.14
N SER A 220 -21.94 6.72 0.11
CA SER A 220 -22.38 8.08 -0.16
C SER A 220 -23.47 8.38 0.86
N ASN A 221 -23.19 9.31 1.77
CA ASN A 221 -24.22 10.01 2.51
C ASN A 221 -25.17 10.67 1.51
N VAL A 222 -26.39 10.15 1.38
CA VAL A 222 -27.47 10.87 0.71
C VAL A 222 -28.40 11.36 1.80
N GLU A 223 -28.22 12.62 2.17
CA GLU A 223 -29.28 13.40 2.81
C GLU A 223 -30.48 13.46 1.88
N ALA A 224 -31.65 13.38 2.49
CA ALA A 224 -32.93 13.18 1.86
C ALA A 224 -33.36 14.38 1.02
N ASP A 225 -33.81 14.12 -0.20
CA ASP A 225 -34.80 14.96 -0.87
C ASP A 225 -36.00 14.10 -1.27
N ALA A 226 -37.13 14.44 -0.67
CA ALA A 226 -38.41 13.81 -0.88
C ALA A 226 -39.03 14.33 -2.19
N GLU A 227 -39.27 13.44 -3.15
CA GLU A 227 -40.21 13.72 -4.24
C GLU A 227 -41.39 12.75 -4.21
N LEU A 228 -42.54 13.31 -3.84
CA LEU A 228 -43.87 12.78 -4.07
C LEU A 228 -44.09 12.65 -5.58
N SER A 229 -44.41 11.45 -6.09
CA SER A 229 -45.04 11.31 -7.40
C SER A 229 -46.20 10.31 -7.40
N SER A 230 -47.37 10.93 -7.51
CA SER A 230 -48.71 10.43 -7.81
C SER A 230 -48.79 9.17 -8.69
N SER A 231 -49.46 8.16 -8.14
CA SER A 231 -49.97 6.94 -8.78
C SER A 231 -50.82 7.16 -10.04
N GLN A 232 -50.50 6.44 -11.13
CA GLN A 232 -51.47 6.04 -12.16
C GLN A 232 -51.50 4.51 -12.27
N SER A 233 -52.67 3.93 -11.99
CA SER A 233 -52.97 2.50 -12.16
C SER A 233 -53.30 2.15 -13.61
N PRO A 234 -53.06 0.90 -14.06
CA PRO A 234 -53.28 0.48 -15.44
C PRO A 234 -54.73 0.04 -15.68
N VAL A 235 -55.29 0.39 -16.85
CA VAL A 235 -56.58 -0.15 -17.32
C VAL A 235 -56.34 -1.40 -18.17
N VAL A 236 -56.92 -2.50 -17.70
CA VAL A 236 -56.98 -3.83 -18.31
C VAL A 236 -57.85 -3.81 -19.58
N ARG A 237 -57.35 -4.39 -20.68
CA ARG A 237 -58.17 -4.75 -21.85
C ARG A 237 -58.82 -6.11 -21.62
N SER A 238 -60.15 -6.18 -21.72
CA SER A 238 -60.90 -7.43 -21.91
C SER A 238 -61.64 -7.38 -23.23
N SER A 239 -61.58 -8.49 -23.96
CA SER A 239 -62.27 -8.77 -25.21
C SER A 239 -63.79 -8.83 -25.04
N GLY A 240 -64.51 -8.42 -26.09
CA GLY A 240 -65.96 -8.50 -26.27
C GLY A 240 -66.35 -7.80 -27.56
#